data_AF-A0A920KXY6-F1
#
_entry.id   AF-A0A920KXY6-F1
#
_cell.length_a   1.000
_cell.length_b   1.000
_cell.length_c   1.000
_cell.angle_alpha   90.00
_cell.angle_beta   90.00
_cell.angle_gamma   90.00
#
_symmetry.space_group_name_H-M   'P 1'
#
loop_
_entity.id
_entity.type
_entity.pdbx_description
1 polymer ?
#
loop_
_entity_poly.entity_id
_entity_poly.type
_entity_poly.pdbx_seq_one_letter_code
_entity_poly.pdbx_strand_id
1 'polypeptide(L)'
;MDVNLQKARSVVVNITGSVEAPGTYTISGFSSVLNALYAAGGPNESGSYRDISIMRNGKLTHTIDLYDYFVKGTYPSFFLTIKMSLLFLLIITE
;
A
#
# COMPACT_ATOMS: atom_id res chain seq x y z
N MET A 1 27.80 -12.09 -18.60
CA MET A 1 27.11 -12.03 -17.29
C MET A 1 25.73 -11.49 -17.57
N ASP A 2 24.76 -12.36 -17.83
CA ASP A 2 23.36 -11.97 -17.95
C ASP A 2 22.84 -11.69 -16.55
N VAL A 3 22.79 -10.41 -16.18
CA VAL A 3 22.03 -9.97 -15.03
C VAL A 3 20.56 -10.13 -15.43
N ASN A 4 20.01 -11.32 -15.23
CA ASN A 4 18.58 -11.55 -15.33
C ASN A 4 17.96 -10.87 -14.10
N LEU A 5 17.83 -9.54 -14.16
CA LEU A 5 16.92 -8.78 -13.32
C LEU A 5 15.59 -9.49 -13.45
N GLN A 6 15.21 -10.29 -12.45
CA GLN A 6 13.87 -10.86 -12.38
C GLN A 6 12.93 -9.69 -12.60
N LYS A 7 12.34 -9.63 -13.80
CA LYS A 7 11.60 -8.48 -14.31
C LYS A 7 10.66 -8.04 -13.20
N ALA A 8 10.91 -6.87 -12.59
CA ALA A 8 10.13 -6.41 -11.45
C ALA A 8 8.65 -6.44 -11.86
N ARG A 9 7.93 -7.46 -11.38
CA ARG A 9 6.55 -7.71 -11.80
C ARG A 9 5.71 -6.60 -11.19
N SER A 10 4.95 -5.87 -12.00
CA SER A 10 4.02 -4.88 -11.48
C SER A 10 2.82 -5.55 -10.80
N VAL A 11 2.23 -4.85 -9.83
CA VAL A 11 1.01 -5.21 -9.12
C VAL A 11 0.02 -4.07 -9.27
N VAL A 12 -1.25 -4.44 -9.45
CA VAL A 12 -2.38 -3.50 -9.50
C VAL A 12 -2.99 -3.41 -8.11
N VAL A 13 -3.11 -2.18 -7.60
CA VAL A 13 -3.65 -1.87 -6.28
C VAL A 13 -4.78 -0.87 -6.44
N ASN A 14 -5.89 -1.10 -5.76
CA ASN A 14 -6.97 -0.12 -5.66
C ASN A 14 -6.86 0.58 -4.31
N ILE A 15 -6.77 1.90 -4.36
CA ILE A 15 -6.65 2.74 -3.18
C ILE A 15 -7.96 3.51 -3.04
N THR A 16 -8.57 3.42 -1.86
CA THR A 16 -9.88 4.01 -1.56
C THR A 16 -9.96 4.47 -0.10
N GLY A 17 -11.06 5.10 0.27
CA GLY A 17 -11.26 5.76 1.57
C GLY A 17 -10.69 7.18 1.57
N SER A 18 -10.22 7.61 2.74
CA SER A 18 -9.75 8.99 2.98
C SER A 18 -8.34 9.26 2.43
N VAL A 19 -8.19 9.20 1.10
CA VAL A 19 -6.98 9.56 0.35
C VAL A 19 -7.23 10.73 -0.58
N GLU A 20 -6.17 11.44 -0.98
CA GLU A 20 -6.24 12.57 -1.91
C GLU A 20 -6.72 12.15 -3.30
N ALA A 21 -6.13 11.10 -3.86
CA ALA A 21 -6.48 10.59 -5.18
C ALA A 21 -6.86 9.10 -5.13
N PRO A 22 -8.12 8.74 -4.80
CA PRO A 22 -8.58 7.36 -4.86
C PRO A 22 -8.56 6.85 -6.31
N GLY A 23 -8.19 5.58 -6.50
CA GLY A 23 -8.10 5.01 -7.84
C GLY A 23 -7.26 3.74 -7.92
N THR A 24 -7.06 3.28 -9.15
CA THR A 24 -6.26 2.09 -9.47
C THR A 24 -4.84 2.48 -9.85
N TYR A 25 -3.86 1.94 -9.13
CA TYR A 25 -2.45 2.23 -9.30
C TYR A 25 -1.69 0.98 -9.73
N THR A 26 -0.80 1.12 -10.70
CA THR A 26 0.16 0.08 -11.09
C THR A 26 1.51 0.41 -10.48
N ILE A 27 1.96 -0.41 -9.54
CA ILE A 27 3.22 -0.21 -8.81
C ILE A 27 4.11 -1.46 -8.93
N SER A 28 5.40 -1.35 -8.60
CA SER A 28 6.29 -2.51 -8.56
C SER A 28 5.84 -3.52 -7.51
N GLY A 29 5.96 -4.83 -7.77
CA GLY A 29 5.62 -5.90 -6.82
C GLY A 29 6.58 -6.04 -5.62
N PHE A 30 7.62 -5.22 -5.59
CA PHE A 30 8.47 -4.99 -4.42
C PHE A 30 8.18 -3.65 -3.72
N SER A 31 7.17 -2.92 -4.20
CA SER A 31 6.72 -1.70 -3.54
C SER A 31 6.04 -2.00 -2.22
N SER A 32 6.14 -1.03 -1.32
CA SER A 32 5.51 -1.07 -0.02
C SER A 32 4.19 -0.28 -0.03
N VAL A 33 3.44 -0.36 1.08
CA VAL A 33 2.20 0.44 1.25
C VAL A 33 2.47 1.94 1.22
N LEU A 34 3.60 2.38 1.76
CA LEU A 34 3.99 3.79 1.72
C LEU A 34 4.13 4.28 0.27
N ASN A 35 4.78 3.51 -0.61
CA ASN A 35 4.90 3.85 -2.03
C ASN A 35 3.53 3.94 -2.72
N ALA A 36 2.60 3.06 -2.37
CA ALA A 36 1.23 3.09 -2.90
C ALA A 36 0.48 4.33 -2.45
N LEU A 37 0.57 4.70 -1.16
CA LEU A 37 -0.03 5.92 -0.63
C LEU A 37 0.57 7.18 -1.24
N TYR A 38 1.89 7.24 -1.40
CA TYR A 38 2.54 8.36 -2.09
C TYR A 38 2.03 8.51 -3.53
N ALA A 39 1.82 7.42 -4.24
CA ALA A 39 1.24 7.47 -5.59
C ALA A 39 -0.19 8.04 -5.60
N ALA A 40 -0.95 7.80 -4.52
CA ALA A 40 -2.29 8.37 -4.32
C ALA A 40 -2.32 9.77 -3.67
N GLY A 41 -1.15 10.41 -3.47
CA GLY A 41 -1.05 11.72 -2.81
C GLY A 41 -1.10 11.68 -1.28
N GLY A 42 -1.21 10.50 -0.68
CA GLY A 42 -1.34 10.30 0.76
C GLY A 42 -2.79 10.37 1.27
N PRO A 43 -2.98 10.24 2.59
CA PRO A 43 -4.27 10.50 3.23
C PRO A 43 -4.69 11.96 3.01
N ASN A 44 -5.98 12.21 2.81
CA ASN A 44 -6.52 13.57 2.69
C ASN A 44 -6.74 14.21 4.07
N GLU A 45 -7.35 15.41 4.11
CA GLU A 45 -7.63 16.13 5.37
C GLU A 45 -8.41 15.30 6.42
N SER A 46 -9.20 14.34 5.98
CA SER A 46 -9.97 13.43 6.86
C SER A 46 -9.30 12.07 7.03
N GLY A 47 -8.13 11.83 6.44
CA GLY A 47 -7.41 10.56 6.46
C GLY A 47 -6.29 10.51 7.48
N SER A 48 -5.86 9.29 7.80
CA SER A 48 -4.75 9.04 8.72
C SER A 48 -3.72 8.09 8.11
N TYR A 49 -2.48 8.18 8.59
CA TYR A 49 -1.44 7.18 8.35
C TYR A 49 -1.58 5.95 9.27
N ARG A 50 -2.63 5.92 10.09
CA ARG A 50 -3.02 4.80 10.97
C ARG A 50 -4.10 3.95 10.33
N ASP A 51 -4.25 2.74 10.85
CA ASP A 51 -5.32 1.80 10.50
C ASP A 51 -5.50 1.54 9.01
N ILE A 52 -4.37 1.53 8.28
CA ILE A 52 -4.36 1.27 6.85
C ILE A 52 -4.66 -0.20 6.63
N SER A 53 -5.87 -0.47 6.16
CA SER A 53 -6.40 -1.81 5.99
C SER A 53 -6.10 -2.34 4.61
N ILE A 54 -5.51 -3.53 4.57
CA ILE A 54 -5.12 -4.23 3.36
C ILE A 54 -6.08 -5.38 3.15
N MET A 55 -6.94 -5.28 2.15
CA MET A 55 -7.88 -6.34 1.82
C MET A 55 -7.46 -7.12 0.58
N ARG A 56 -7.63 -8.45 0.64
CA ARG A 56 -7.39 -9.37 -0.46
C ARG A 56 -8.55 -10.35 -0.55
N ASN A 57 -9.12 -10.52 -1.73
CA ASN A 57 -10.28 -11.38 -1.98
C ASN A 57 -11.45 -11.08 -0.99
N GLY A 58 -11.70 -9.80 -0.71
CA GLY A 58 -12.76 -9.36 0.22
C GLY A 58 -12.47 -9.61 1.71
N LYS A 59 -11.29 -10.10 2.08
CA LYS A 59 -10.89 -10.33 3.48
C LYS A 59 -9.83 -9.32 3.91
N LEU A 60 -9.96 -8.79 5.12
CA LEU A 60 -8.88 -8.05 5.77
C LEU A 60 -7.71 -9.01 5.97
N THR A 61 -6.59 -8.69 5.34
CA THR A 61 -5.36 -9.47 5.48
C THR A 61 -4.48 -8.86 6.54
N HIS A 62 -4.16 -7.58 6.43
CA HIS A 62 -3.25 -6.87 7.34
C HIS A 62 -3.79 -5.47 7.63
N THR A 63 -3.42 -4.94 8.80
CA THR A 63 -3.56 -3.54 9.15
C THR A 63 -2.17 -2.97 9.38
N ILE A 64 -1.90 -1.80 8.80
CA ILE A 64 -0.60 -1.13 8.93
C ILE A 64 -0.79 0.21 9.62
N ASP A 65 0.06 0.46 10.60
CA ASP A 65 0.26 1.79 11.18
C ASP A 65 1.61 2.34 10.66
N LEU A 66 1.54 3.39 9.84
CA LEU A 66 2.72 4.09 9.33
C LEU A 66 3.18 5.23 10.26
N TYR A 67 2.40 5.59 11.28
CA TYR A 67 2.82 6.55 12.29
C TYR A 67 4.07 6.05 13.03
N ASP A 68 4.09 4.75 13.35
CA ASP A 68 5.25 4.11 13.97
C ASP A 68 6.50 4.18 13.09
N TYR A 69 6.36 4.18 11.76
CA TYR A 69 7.48 4.40 10.86
C TYR A 69 8.02 5.83 10.95
N PHE A 70 7.12 6.83 10.94
CA PHE A 70 7.54 8.24 11.02
C PHE A 70 8.15 8.59 12.38
N VAL A 71 7.70 7.95 13.46
CA VAL A 71 8.16 8.26 14.82
C VAL A 71 9.37 7.40 15.25
N LYS A 72 9.36 6.10 14.96
CA LYS A 72 10.36 5.14 15.45
C LYS A 72 11.41 4.78 14.40
N GLY A 73 11.21 5.19 13.14
CA GLY A 73 12.08 4.81 12.01
C GLY A 73 11.98 3.34 11.60
N THR A 74 11.09 2.58 12.22
CA THR A 74 10.90 1.15 11.92
C THR A 74 9.91 0.99 10.78
N TYR A 75 10.42 0.56 9.62
CA TYR A 75 9.55 0.32 8.47
C TYR A 75 8.78 -0.99 8.66
N PRO A 76 7.44 -1.02 8.47
CA PRO A 76 6.69 -2.26 8.53
C PRO A 76 7.18 -3.21 7.44
N SER A 77 7.62 -4.40 7.81
CA SER A 77 8.21 -5.41 6.91
C SER A 77 7.15 -6.11 6.04
N PHE A 78 6.26 -5.33 5.42
CA PHE A 78 5.23 -5.81 4.50
C PHE A 78 5.42 -5.26 3.09
N PHE A 79 5.51 -6.17 2.13
CA PHE A 79 5.63 -5.87 0.71
C PHE A 79 4.38 -6.32 -0.04
N LEU A 80 3.97 -5.53 -1.04
CA LEU A 80 2.78 -5.80 -1.84
C LEU A 80 3.08 -6.91 -2.86
N THR A 81 3.06 -8.17 -2.41
CA THR A 81 3.41 -9.33 -3.24
C THR A 81 2.31 -9.75 -4.23
N ILE A 82 2.77 -10.34 -5.33
CA ILE A 82 2.08 -10.65 -6.60
C ILE A 82 1.01 -11.76 -6.51
N LYS A 83 0.79 -12.38 -5.34
CA LYS A 83 0.04 -13.66 -5.26
C LYS A 83 -1.46 -13.61 -5.58
N MET A 84 -2.09 -12.44 -5.79
CA MET A 84 -3.44 -12.28 -6.35
C MET A 84 -3.76 -10.80 -6.57
N SER A 85 -4.39 -10.46 -7.70
CA SER A 85 -4.26 -9.20 -8.43
C SER A 85 -5.08 -7.99 -7.95
N LEU A 86 -5.75 -8.06 -6.79
CA LEU A 86 -6.55 -6.95 -6.28
C LEU A 86 -6.30 -6.75 -4.79
N LEU A 87 -5.49 -5.75 -4.49
CA LEU A 87 -5.28 -5.29 -3.13
C LEU A 87 -6.11 -4.02 -2.94
N PHE A 88 -7.01 -4.02 -1.97
CA PHE A 88 -7.68 -2.79 -1.55
C PHE A 88 -6.93 -2.21 -0.38
N LEU A 89 -6.55 -0.95 -0.54
CA LEU A 89 -6.06 -0.13 0.55
C LEU A 89 -7.22 0.74 1.03
N LEU A 90 -7.66 0.53 2.26
CA LEU A 90 -8.70 1.33 2.90
C LEU A 90 -8.07 2.10 4.05
N ILE A 91 -8.17 3.43 4.00
CA ILE A 91 -7.82 4.29 5.13
C ILE A 91 -9.08 4.52 5.96
N ILE A 92 -8.98 4.20 7.25
CA ILE A 92 -10.03 4.42 8.23
C ILE A 92 -9.75 5.75 8.95
N THR A 93 -10.82 6.48 9.26
CA THR A 93 -10.76 7.69 10.10
C THR A 93 -10.88 7.29 11.56
N GLU A 94 -10.10 7.90 12.47
CA GLU A 94 -10.46 7.90 13.90
C GLU A 94 -11.70 8.77 14.15
#